data_AF-A0AAW2GWK0-F1
#
_entry.id   AF-A0AAW2GWK0-F1
#
_cell.length_a   1.000
_cell.length_b   1.000
_cell.length_c   1.000
_cell.angle_alpha   90.00
_cell.angle_beta   90.00
_cell.angle_gamma   90.00
#
_symmetry.space_group_name_H-M   'P 1'
#
loop_
_entity.id
_entity.type
_entity.pdbx_description
1 polymer ?
#
loop_
_entity_poly.entity_id
_entity_poly.type
_entity_poly.pdbx_seq_one_letter_code
_entity_poly.pdbx_strand_id
1 'polypeptide(L)'
;MTHSKLEMDKVTGIDIGTGAVCIYALLLAKIHKCQMLGTEVNMKSIEHAKQCIERNKLQDLIKIITVKSDRIFKDVVQDGKAYDFSMCNPPFFESEDDGFEKISKVLPPRNAPTGNDKELKTEGGEIGFVMKMIEESVEVKDRIKIYSTMIGKKADLVNLKRLLNLKGIKNMTWTEFCQGHTTRWGLAWSFLSQNIVNLTTAPVIRKRGKSIVQSLKNYKTSIIFPIDDKFSCIDDIINFLQATTKELNIKLQDVPISEDSFNGWACQITARERSWEHMRRKRRLVQQIALKRAKGEDGKCTAVNKCAEGTSVNREEGMKKLNEESYNKELPDKDVPLLVCKLWVETGSSDDSQNIIMQSHEIFRIWMVFENGYGGLDALHSLRQYLINKLEIKEKILNNQSKFKKKIKKLKNKKSLL
;
A
#
# COMPACT_ATOMS: atom_id res chain seq x y z
N MET A 1 -10.46 31.81 5.50
CA MET A 1 -9.10 31.84 6.06
C MET A 1 -8.40 33.05 5.48
N THR A 2 -8.20 34.08 6.30
CA THR A 2 -7.29 35.19 5.98
C THR A 2 -5.88 34.61 5.98
N HIS A 3 -5.39 34.21 4.81
CA HIS A 3 -3.97 33.93 4.63
C HIS A 3 -3.27 35.24 5.00
N SER A 4 -2.50 35.24 6.09
CA SER A 4 -1.49 36.26 6.30
C SER A 4 -0.73 36.39 4.98
N LYS A 5 -0.57 37.63 4.51
CA LYS A 5 0.07 37.94 3.24
C LYS A 5 1.53 37.51 3.36
N LEU A 6 1.80 36.23 3.13
CA LEU A 6 3.14 35.65 3.16
C LEU A 6 3.96 36.45 2.16
N GLU A 7 5.05 37.08 2.63
CA GLU A 7 6.01 37.78 1.77
C GLU A 7 6.72 36.75 0.88
N MET A 8 6.07 36.42 -0.23
CA MET A 8 6.57 35.45 -1.20
C MET A 8 7.53 36.06 -2.23
N ASP A 9 7.66 37.38 -2.25
CA ASP A 9 8.56 38.11 -3.12
C ASP A 9 10.05 37.88 -2.81
N LYS A 10 10.36 37.43 -1.59
CA LYS A 10 11.71 37.00 -1.18
C LYS A 10 11.98 35.51 -1.42
N VAL A 11 10.98 34.75 -1.88
CA VAL A 11 11.10 33.30 -2.06
C VAL A 11 11.77 33.02 -3.39
N THR A 12 12.81 32.17 -3.35
CA THR A 12 13.53 31.73 -4.53
C THR A 12 13.27 30.25 -4.81
N GLY A 13 12.66 29.96 -5.96
CA GLY A 13 12.28 28.61 -6.38
C GLY A 13 13.06 28.09 -7.59
N ILE A 14 13.09 26.78 -7.75
CA ILE A 14 13.59 26.08 -8.94
C ILE A 14 12.43 25.36 -9.63
N ASP A 15 12.29 25.56 -10.93
CA ASP A 15 11.35 24.83 -11.80
C ASP A 15 12.12 23.87 -12.71
N ILE A 16 12.07 22.58 -12.40
CA ILE A 16 12.83 21.53 -13.09
C ILE A 16 12.05 21.06 -14.32
N GLY A 17 12.64 21.21 -15.51
CA GLY A 17 11.97 20.89 -16.76
C GLY A 17 10.85 21.90 -17.04
N THR A 18 11.21 23.18 -17.10
CA THR A 18 10.25 24.29 -17.17
C THR A 18 9.40 24.28 -18.46
N GLY A 19 9.86 23.55 -19.48
CA GLY A 19 9.17 23.38 -20.75
C GLY A 19 9.06 24.67 -21.56
N ALA A 20 8.47 24.57 -22.75
CA ALA A 20 8.37 25.71 -23.68
C ALA A 20 7.55 26.89 -23.16
N VAL A 21 6.66 26.66 -22.18
CA VAL A 21 5.75 27.68 -21.64
C VAL A 21 6.31 28.33 -20.38
N CYS A 22 7.18 27.66 -19.62
CA CYS A 22 7.68 28.14 -18.33
C CYS A 22 6.56 28.41 -17.31
N ILE A 23 5.49 27.60 -17.36
CA ILE A 23 4.20 27.97 -16.75
C ILE A 23 4.28 28.12 -15.23
N TYR A 24 5.01 27.24 -14.53
CA TYR A 24 5.10 27.33 -13.08
C TYR A 24 5.87 28.58 -12.64
N ALA A 25 7.03 28.84 -13.24
CA ALA A 25 7.81 30.04 -12.95
C ALA A 25 7.05 31.33 -13.31
N LEU A 26 6.33 31.37 -14.45
CA LEU A 26 5.50 32.52 -14.83
C LEU A 26 4.40 32.79 -13.80
N LEU A 27 3.66 31.75 -13.37
CA LEU A 27 2.59 31.91 -12.39
C LEU A 27 3.13 32.42 -11.05
N LEU A 28 4.21 31.83 -10.55
CA LEU A 28 4.82 32.21 -9.28
C LEU A 28 5.40 33.63 -9.32
N ALA A 29 6.13 33.99 -10.37
CA ALA A 29 6.66 35.34 -10.52
C ALA A 29 5.54 36.38 -10.72
N LYS A 30 4.46 36.04 -11.44
CA LYS A 30 3.36 36.99 -11.69
C LYS A 30 2.50 37.23 -10.44
N ILE A 31 2.07 36.15 -9.77
CA ILE A 31 1.13 36.17 -8.65
C ILE A 31 1.86 36.55 -7.34
N HIS A 32 3.05 35.97 -7.13
CA HIS A 32 3.74 36.02 -5.84
C HIS A 32 5.07 36.79 -5.88
N LYS A 33 5.52 37.24 -7.04
CA LYS A 33 6.82 37.92 -7.23
C LYS A 33 8.04 37.08 -6.83
N CYS A 34 7.89 35.75 -6.77
CA CYS A 34 8.99 34.85 -6.47
C CYS A 34 10.11 35.01 -7.52
N GLN A 35 11.35 34.86 -7.07
CA GLN A 35 12.48 34.65 -7.98
C GLN A 35 12.51 33.19 -8.41
N MET A 36 12.58 32.93 -9.71
CA MET A 36 12.49 31.58 -10.26
C MET A 36 13.70 31.27 -11.14
N LEU A 37 14.23 30.07 -10.96
CA LEU A 37 15.21 29.46 -11.86
C LEU A 37 14.56 28.28 -12.59
N GLY A 38 14.29 28.44 -13.88
CA GLY A 38 13.84 27.35 -14.75
C GLY A 38 15.03 26.57 -15.31
N THR A 39 14.94 25.24 -15.34
CA THR A 39 15.92 24.37 -16.00
C THR A 39 15.28 23.64 -17.17
N GLU A 40 16.02 23.45 -18.25
CA GLU A 40 15.53 22.74 -19.43
C GLU A 40 16.70 22.13 -20.21
N VAL A 41 16.45 20.99 -20.86
CA VAL A 41 17.43 20.26 -21.69
C VAL A 41 17.22 20.54 -23.17
N ASN A 42 15.99 20.91 -23.57
CA ASN A 42 15.62 21.17 -24.94
C ASN A 42 15.81 22.64 -25.32
N MET A 43 16.76 22.92 -26.21
CA MET A 43 17.05 24.28 -26.69
C MET A 43 15.85 24.99 -27.34
N LYS A 44 14.95 24.27 -28.02
CA LYS A 44 13.73 24.88 -28.59
C LYS A 44 12.74 25.28 -27.50
N SER A 45 12.58 24.44 -26.48
CA SER A 45 11.75 24.77 -25.31
C SER A 45 12.32 25.98 -24.57
N ILE A 46 13.65 26.07 -24.41
CA ILE A 46 14.32 27.24 -23.82
C ILE A 46 14.02 28.52 -24.59
N GLU A 47 14.13 28.49 -25.92
CA GLU A 47 13.88 29.66 -26.75
C GLU A 47 12.44 30.17 -26.60
N HIS A 48 11.45 29.27 -26.69
CA HIS A 48 10.06 29.63 -26.46
C HIS A 48 9.79 30.14 -25.05
N ALA A 49 10.39 29.49 -24.04
CA ALA A 49 10.23 29.88 -22.64
C ALA A 49 10.77 31.30 -22.39
N LYS A 50 11.94 31.65 -22.96
CA LYS A 50 12.50 33.00 -22.91
C LYS A 50 11.57 34.03 -23.56
N GLN A 51 11.01 33.73 -24.73
CA GLN A 51 10.03 34.60 -25.39
C GLN A 51 8.77 34.79 -24.53
N CYS A 52 8.28 33.73 -23.88
CA CYS A 52 7.16 33.82 -22.95
C CYS A 52 7.46 34.72 -21.74
N ILE A 53 8.67 34.62 -21.17
CA ILE A 53 9.12 35.49 -20.07
C ILE A 53 9.17 36.95 -20.50
N GLU A 54 9.79 37.23 -21.65
CA GLU A 54 9.95 38.59 -22.18
C GLU A 54 8.59 39.25 -22.49
N ARG A 55 7.70 38.53 -23.18
CA ARG A 55 6.33 39.02 -23.47
C ARG A 55 5.56 39.37 -22.19
N ASN A 56 5.84 38.68 -21.09
CA ASN A 56 5.20 38.94 -19.79
C ASN A 56 5.96 39.96 -18.92
N LYS A 57 7.12 40.46 -19.38
CA LYS A 57 8.02 41.39 -18.68
C LYS A 57 8.49 40.85 -17.32
N LEU A 58 8.94 39.59 -17.29
CA LEU A 58 9.34 38.88 -16.06
C LEU A 58 10.82 38.47 -16.04
N GLN A 59 11.64 38.98 -16.96
CA GLN A 59 13.07 38.63 -17.07
C GLN A 59 13.90 38.94 -15.81
N ASP A 60 13.48 39.90 -14.98
CA ASP A 60 14.18 40.23 -13.73
C ASP A 60 13.90 39.21 -12.62
N LEU A 61 12.79 38.47 -12.73
CA LEU A 61 12.35 37.49 -11.74
C LEU A 61 12.63 36.05 -12.18
N ILE A 62 12.66 35.78 -13.49
CA ILE A 62 12.79 34.43 -14.03
C ILE A 62 14.06 34.31 -14.86
N LYS A 63 14.94 33.38 -14.47
CA LYS A 63 16.12 32.99 -15.25
C LYS A 63 15.95 31.56 -15.74
N ILE A 64 16.41 31.28 -16.96
CA ILE A 64 16.44 29.92 -17.52
C ILE A 64 17.88 29.51 -17.77
N ILE A 65 18.24 28.31 -17.35
CA ILE A 65 19.54 27.68 -17.64
C ILE A 65 19.36 26.36 -18.39
N THR A 66 20.29 26.09 -19.30
CA THR A 66 20.40 24.80 -19.96
C THR A 66 21.11 23.82 -19.03
N VAL A 67 20.55 22.61 -18.86
CA VAL A 67 21.15 21.53 -18.07
C VAL A 67 21.37 20.29 -18.92
N LYS A 68 22.21 19.36 -18.45
CA LYS A 68 22.36 18.05 -19.07
C LYS A 68 21.23 17.12 -18.66
N SER A 69 20.84 16.21 -19.54
CA SER A 69 19.76 15.24 -19.27
C SER A 69 20.09 14.25 -18.15
N ASP A 70 21.36 14.07 -17.83
CA ASP A 70 21.82 13.17 -16.79
C ASP A 70 21.93 13.85 -15.40
N ARG A 71 21.53 15.11 -15.24
CA ARG A 71 21.67 15.86 -13.98
C ARG A 71 20.44 16.71 -13.70
N ILE A 72 19.91 16.62 -12.48
CA ILE A 72 18.69 17.35 -12.10
C ILE A 72 19.02 18.58 -11.23
N PHE A 73 19.78 18.39 -10.16
CA PHE A 73 20.14 19.46 -9.21
C PHE A 73 21.63 19.80 -9.24
N LYS A 74 22.49 18.85 -9.59
CA LYS A 74 23.96 18.99 -9.52
C LYS A 74 24.52 20.20 -10.29
N ASP A 75 23.95 20.53 -11.45
CA ASP A 75 24.37 21.67 -12.27
C ASP A 75 23.60 22.97 -11.95
N VAL A 76 22.57 22.89 -11.10
CA VAL A 76 21.63 23.99 -10.83
C VAL A 76 22.00 24.71 -9.54
N VAL A 77 22.43 23.97 -8.54
CA VAL A 77 22.77 24.49 -7.22
C VAL A 77 24.24 24.88 -7.17
N GLN A 78 24.51 26.16 -7.45
CA GLN A 78 25.86 26.74 -7.33
C GLN A 78 26.27 26.90 -5.86
N ASP A 79 27.58 26.93 -5.61
CA ASP A 79 28.12 27.14 -4.27
C ASP A 79 27.70 28.51 -3.71
N GLY A 80 27.26 28.52 -2.44
CA GLY A 80 26.84 29.73 -1.73
C GLY A 80 25.41 30.19 -1.96
N LYS A 81 24.63 29.57 -2.86
CA LYS A 81 23.22 29.91 -3.08
C LYS A 81 22.28 28.84 -2.54
N ALA A 82 21.32 29.26 -1.72
CA ALA A 82 20.23 28.43 -1.22
C ALA A 82 18.90 28.78 -1.89
N TYR A 83 18.02 27.80 -2.02
CA TYR A 83 16.70 27.92 -2.61
C TYR A 83 15.64 27.46 -1.61
N ASP A 84 14.47 28.09 -1.63
CA ASP A 84 13.38 27.77 -0.72
C ASP A 84 12.64 26.51 -1.17
N PHE A 85 12.51 26.29 -2.47
CA PHE A 85 11.89 25.07 -2.98
C PHE A 85 12.36 24.69 -4.38
N SER A 86 12.17 23.43 -4.74
CA SER A 86 12.12 22.97 -6.12
C SER A 86 10.76 22.36 -6.43
N MET A 87 10.32 22.50 -7.68
CA MET A 87 9.12 21.87 -8.22
C MET A 87 9.42 21.25 -9.58
N CYS A 88 8.69 20.21 -9.92
CA CYS A 88 8.87 19.48 -11.16
C CYS A 88 7.55 18.86 -11.62
N ASN A 89 7.33 18.83 -12.92
CA ASN A 89 6.39 17.92 -13.56
C ASN A 89 7.20 16.94 -14.43
N PRO A 90 7.48 15.73 -13.94
CA PRO A 90 8.41 14.82 -14.59
C PRO A 90 7.84 14.31 -15.93
N PRO A 91 8.72 13.91 -16.86
CA PRO A 91 8.30 13.22 -18.08
C PRO A 91 7.58 11.90 -17.73
N PHE A 92 6.43 11.65 -18.35
CA PHE A 92 5.48 10.61 -17.93
C PHE A 92 5.69 9.21 -18.54
N PHE A 93 6.46 9.09 -19.61
CA PHE A 93 6.54 7.91 -20.47
C PHE A 93 7.97 7.31 -20.44
N GLU A 94 8.08 5.99 -20.62
CA GLU A 94 9.37 5.34 -20.82
C GLU A 94 9.86 5.52 -22.26
N SER A 95 11.18 5.54 -22.44
CA SER A 95 11.84 5.70 -23.75
C SER A 95 11.54 4.56 -24.73
N GLU A 96 11.23 3.37 -24.21
CA GLU A 96 10.77 2.24 -25.01
C GLU A 96 9.24 2.18 -24.99
N ASP A 97 8.66 1.80 -26.12
CA ASP A 97 7.22 1.65 -26.33
C ASP A 97 6.69 0.71 -25.25
N ASP A 98 6.08 1.29 -24.22
CA ASP A 98 5.54 0.58 -23.07
C ASP A 98 4.50 -0.39 -23.64
N GLY A 99 4.91 -1.64 -23.80
CA GLY A 99 4.20 -2.76 -24.41
C GLY A 99 3.00 -3.20 -23.57
N PHE A 100 2.30 -2.25 -22.96
CA PHE A 100 0.94 -2.43 -22.55
C PHE A 100 0.15 -2.79 -23.80
N GLU A 101 -0.23 -4.07 -23.88
CA GLU A 101 -1.46 -4.46 -24.56
C GLU A 101 -2.45 -3.32 -24.34
N LYS A 102 -2.84 -2.65 -25.44
CA LYS A 102 -3.85 -1.60 -25.41
C LYS A 102 -5.10 -2.23 -24.83
N ILE A 103 -5.25 -2.18 -23.50
CA ILE A 103 -6.54 -2.34 -22.86
C ILE A 103 -7.32 -1.19 -23.47
N SER A 104 -8.20 -1.55 -24.41
CA SER A 104 -9.07 -0.62 -25.11
C SER A 104 -9.84 0.13 -24.04
N LYS A 105 -9.34 1.32 -23.68
CA LYS A 105 -10.08 2.24 -22.82
C LYS A 105 -11.41 2.45 -23.52
N VAL A 106 -12.51 2.25 -22.80
CA VAL A 106 -13.88 2.38 -23.33
C VAL A 106 -14.09 3.74 -24.03
N LEU A 107 -13.27 4.74 -23.68
CA LEU A 107 -13.15 6.01 -24.39
C LEU A 107 -11.68 6.44 -24.53
N PRO A 108 -11.28 7.04 -25.66
CA PRO A 108 -9.95 7.63 -25.82
C PRO A 108 -9.73 8.76 -24.78
N PRO A 109 -8.47 9.01 -24.36
CA PRO A 109 -8.18 10.17 -23.54
C PRO A 109 -8.64 11.45 -24.26
N ARG A 110 -9.40 12.30 -23.56
CA ARG A 110 -9.95 13.54 -24.12
C ARG A 110 -8.89 14.60 -24.43
N ASN A 111 -7.69 14.46 -23.88
CA ASN A 111 -6.58 15.38 -24.07
C ASN A 111 -5.55 14.72 -24.98
N ALA A 112 -5.15 15.40 -26.04
CA ALA A 112 -4.04 14.98 -26.87
C ALA A 112 -2.71 15.20 -26.11
N PRO A 113 -1.80 14.22 -26.03
CA PRO A 113 -0.45 14.48 -25.58
C PRO A 113 0.25 15.32 -26.66
N THR A 114 0.39 16.62 -26.41
CA THR A 114 1.06 17.56 -27.33
C THR A 114 2.51 17.85 -26.92
N GLY A 115 3.01 17.19 -25.88
CA GLY A 115 4.40 17.35 -25.42
C GLY A 115 5.40 16.74 -26.41
N ASN A 116 6.62 17.26 -26.41
CA ASN A 116 7.70 16.70 -27.23
C ASN A 116 8.21 15.37 -26.62
N ASP A 117 8.79 14.46 -27.41
CA ASP A 117 9.31 13.18 -26.93
C ASP A 117 10.27 13.32 -25.74
N LYS A 118 11.07 14.40 -25.67
CA LYS A 118 11.96 14.68 -24.53
C LYS A 118 11.25 15.21 -23.27
N GLU A 119 10.06 15.79 -23.43
CA GLU A 119 9.17 16.20 -22.32
C GLU A 119 8.28 15.04 -21.88
N LEU A 120 8.09 14.06 -22.76
CA LEU A 120 7.25 12.91 -22.51
C LEU A 120 8.07 11.72 -22.01
N LYS A 121 9.28 11.48 -22.51
CA LYS A 121 10.03 10.24 -22.28
C LYS A 121 11.33 10.42 -21.51
N THR A 122 11.61 9.47 -20.63
CA THR A 122 12.89 9.31 -19.93
C THR A 122 13.18 7.83 -19.67
N GLU A 123 14.45 7.48 -19.49
CA GLU A 123 14.85 6.15 -19.05
C GLU A 123 14.25 5.86 -17.66
N GLY A 124 13.58 4.71 -17.51
CA GLY A 124 12.86 4.32 -16.28
C GLY A 124 11.59 5.14 -15.98
N GLY A 125 11.15 5.99 -16.92
CA GLY A 125 9.88 6.72 -16.86
C GLY A 125 9.79 7.70 -15.70
N GLU A 126 8.56 8.04 -15.31
CA GLU A 126 8.28 8.95 -14.20
C GLU A 126 8.99 8.49 -12.91
N ILE A 127 8.97 7.18 -12.60
CA ILE A 127 9.61 6.63 -11.41
C ILE A 127 11.12 6.86 -11.46
N GLY A 128 11.80 6.45 -12.54
CA GLY A 128 13.24 6.57 -12.68
C GLY A 128 13.72 8.02 -12.53
N PHE A 129 12.98 8.97 -13.12
CA PHE A 129 13.28 10.39 -12.99
C PHE A 129 13.15 10.87 -11.54
N VAL A 130 12.06 10.53 -10.85
CA VAL A 130 11.86 10.97 -9.46
C VAL A 130 12.82 10.26 -8.50
N MET A 131 13.17 8.99 -8.75
CA MET A 131 14.22 8.29 -8.00
C MET A 131 15.54 9.06 -8.08
N LYS A 132 15.93 9.49 -9.29
CA LYS A 132 17.11 10.32 -9.49
C LYS A 132 17.02 11.67 -8.78
N MET A 133 15.85 12.33 -8.78
CA MET A 133 15.64 13.54 -7.99
C MET A 133 15.93 13.29 -6.51
N ILE A 134 15.42 12.19 -5.96
CA ILE A 134 15.63 11.81 -4.56
C ILE A 134 17.12 11.55 -4.31
N GLU A 135 17.80 10.82 -5.18
CA GLU A 135 19.23 10.53 -5.05
C GLU A 135 20.10 11.79 -5.08
N GLU A 136 19.90 12.67 -6.05
CA GLU A 136 20.63 13.93 -6.11
C GLU A 136 20.28 14.86 -4.93
N SER A 137 19.05 14.81 -4.42
CA SER A 137 18.65 15.60 -3.25
C SER A 137 19.41 15.21 -1.98
N VAL A 138 19.85 13.96 -1.84
CA VAL A 138 20.67 13.50 -0.70
C VAL A 138 22.07 14.15 -0.71
N GLU A 139 22.58 14.49 -1.90
CA GLU A 139 23.86 15.19 -2.05
C GLU A 139 23.69 16.71 -1.84
N VAL A 140 22.58 17.27 -2.32
CA VAL A 140 22.29 18.72 -2.23
C VAL A 140 21.81 19.15 -0.83
N LYS A 141 21.08 18.28 -0.13
CA LYS A 141 20.56 18.45 1.23
C LYS A 141 19.82 19.77 1.42
N ASP A 142 20.28 20.58 2.38
CA ASP A 142 19.60 21.79 2.85
C ASP A 142 19.78 22.99 1.93
N ARG A 143 20.56 22.87 0.84
CA ARG A 143 20.68 23.92 -0.18
C ARG A 143 19.36 24.18 -0.91
N ILE A 144 18.46 23.21 -0.92
CA ILE A 144 17.05 23.41 -1.29
C ILE A 144 16.22 23.01 -0.07
N LYS A 145 15.44 23.94 0.49
CA LYS A 145 14.71 23.67 1.75
C LYS A 145 13.59 22.65 1.55
N ILE A 146 12.84 22.75 0.46
CA ILE A 146 11.73 21.84 0.14
C ILE A 146 11.87 21.32 -1.29
N TYR A 147 12.02 20.01 -1.43
CA TYR A 147 11.96 19.34 -2.72
C TYR A 147 10.52 18.94 -3.00
N SER A 148 10.04 19.12 -4.23
CA SER A 148 8.71 18.66 -4.62
C SER A 148 8.64 18.24 -6.08
N THR A 149 7.70 17.33 -6.36
CA THR A 149 7.41 16.86 -7.71
C THR A 149 5.94 16.47 -7.85
N MET A 150 5.39 16.64 -9.04
CA MET A 150 4.09 16.10 -9.41
C MET A 150 4.24 14.64 -9.87
N ILE A 151 3.22 13.83 -9.62
CA ILE A 151 3.18 12.41 -9.96
C ILE A 151 1.88 12.15 -10.72
N GLY A 152 2.01 11.47 -11.87
CA GLY A 152 0.95 11.11 -12.79
C GLY A 152 0.25 9.81 -12.42
N LYS A 153 0.99 8.84 -11.87
CA LYS A 153 0.46 7.53 -11.48
C LYS A 153 0.46 7.37 -9.96
N LYS A 154 -0.72 7.04 -9.44
CA LYS A 154 -0.94 6.74 -8.02
C LYS A 154 0.05 5.72 -7.44
N ALA A 155 0.26 4.60 -8.16
CA ALA A 155 1.11 3.50 -7.70
C ALA A 155 2.56 3.95 -7.42
N ASP A 156 3.05 4.91 -8.21
CA ASP A 156 4.42 5.39 -8.15
C ASP A 156 4.67 6.18 -6.85
N LEU A 157 3.65 6.90 -6.35
CA LEU A 157 3.70 7.63 -5.07
C LEU A 157 4.02 6.69 -3.90
N VAL A 158 3.45 5.48 -3.86
CA VAL A 158 3.68 4.50 -2.79
C VAL A 158 5.13 4.06 -2.77
N ASN A 159 5.67 3.70 -3.94
CA ASN A 159 7.06 3.25 -4.10
C ASN A 159 8.05 4.37 -3.73
N LEU A 160 7.79 5.60 -4.17
CA LEU A 160 8.64 6.75 -3.91
C LEU A 160 8.67 7.13 -2.42
N LYS A 161 7.53 7.03 -1.71
CA LYS A 161 7.50 7.20 -0.25
C LYS A 161 8.32 6.15 0.48
N ARG A 162 8.28 4.89 0.02
CA ARG A 162 9.12 3.82 0.57
C ARG A 162 10.61 4.13 0.37
N LEU A 163 10.98 4.61 -0.81
CA LEU A 163 12.35 5.02 -1.11
C LEU A 163 12.84 6.15 -0.22
N LEU A 164 12.02 7.21 -0.03
CA LEU A 164 12.36 8.31 0.88
C LEU A 164 12.62 7.80 2.32
N ASN A 165 11.77 6.90 2.82
CA ASN A 165 11.96 6.29 4.13
C ASN A 165 13.26 5.45 4.22
N LEU A 166 13.56 4.65 3.19
CA LEU A 166 14.80 3.87 3.11
C LEU A 166 16.05 4.76 3.10
N LYS A 167 15.97 5.94 2.49
CA LYS A 167 17.03 6.97 2.50
C LYS A 167 17.05 7.80 3.81
N GLY A 168 16.21 7.48 4.79
CA GLY A 168 16.15 8.14 6.09
C GLY A 168 15.43 9.50 6.10
N ILE A 169 14.77 9.87 5.01
CA ILE A 169 14.06 11.15 4.87
C ILE A 169 12.67 11.01 5.48
N LYS A 170 12.51 11.44 6.74
CA LYS A 170 11.23 11.33 7.47
C LYS A 170 10.33 12.55 7.33
N ASN A 171 10.90 13.69 6.97
CA ASN A 171 10.17 14.94 6.79
C ASN A 171 9.62 15.00 5.36
N MET A 172 8.45 14.40 5.15
CA MET A 172 7.79 14.34 3.86
C MET A 172 6.28 14.56 3.98
N THR A 173 5.65 14.94 2.88
CA THR A 173 4.20 15.05 2.75
C THR A 173 3.76 14.80 1.32
N TRP A 174 2.48 14.57 1.11
CA TRP A 174 1.91 14.40 -0.22
C TRP A 174 0.48 14.93 -0.27
N THR A 175 0.03 15.34 -1.44
CA THR A 175 -1.31 15.90 -1.68
C THR A 175 -1.91 15.38 -2.98
N GLU A 176 -3.22 15.61 -3.17
CA GLU A 176 -3.95 15.26 -4.40
C GLU A 176 -4.43 16.53 -5.12
N PHE A 177 -4.25 16.55 -6.44
CA PHE A 177 -4.80 17.57 -7.33
C PHE A 177 -5.89 16.95 -8.20
N CYS A 178 -7.13 17.37 -8.00
CA CYS A 178 -8.29 16.90 -8.75
C CYS A 178 -8.83 18.00 -9.65
N GLN A 179 -8.64 17.89 -10.97
CA GLN A 179 -9.22 18.81 -11.96
C GLN A 179 -10.09 18.00 -12.93
N GLY A 180 -11.42 18.09 -12.76
CA GLY A 180 -12.37 17.28 -13.53
C GLY A 180 -12.14 15.77 -13.31
N HIS A 181 -11.83 15.06 -14.41
CA HIS A 181 -11.52 13.62 -14.41
C HIS A 181 -10.02 13.31 -14.28
N THR A 182 -9.16 14.31 -14.28
CA THR A 182 -7.72 14.13 -14.19
C THR A 182 -7.27 14.34 -12.75
N THR A 183 -6.76 13.27 -12.15
CA THR A 183 -6.10 13.30 -10.84
C THR A 183 -4.59 13.26 -11.02
N ARG A 184 -3.90 14.09 -10.23
CA ARG A 184 -2.45 14.08 -10.06
C ARG A 184 -2.13 14.09 -8.57
N TRP A 185 -0.92 13.70 -8.22
CA TRP A 185 -0.44 13.74 -6.83
C TRP A 185 0.76 14.68 -6.75
N GLY A 186 0.94 15.34 -5.62
CA GLY A 186 2.16 16.07 -5.31
C GLY A 186 2.90 15.34 -4.19
N LEU A 187 4.21 15.12 -4.34
CA LEU A 187 5.08 14.61 -3.29
C LEU A 187 6.09 15.68 -2.93
N ALA A 188 6.31 15.92 -1.64
CA ALA A 188 7.31 16.85 -1.16
C ALA A 188 8.11 16.27 0.01
N TRP A 189 9.40 16.61 0.08
CA TRP A 189 10.30 16.19 1.15
C TRP A 189 11.33 17.26 1.49
N SER A 190 11.94 17.15 2.67
CA SER A 190 12.93 18.10 3.19
C SER A 190 13.99 17.37 4.02
N PHE A 191 15.22 17.87 3.98
CA PHE A 191 16.32 17.43 4.85
C PHE A 191 16.44 18.28 6.12
N LEU A 192 15.80 19.45 6.15
CA LEU A 192 15.74 20.29 7.33
C LEU A 192 14.98 19.59 8.46
N SER A 193 15.41 19.88 9.69
CA SER A 193 14.73 19.45 10.91
C SER A 193 13.27 19.90 10.91
N GLN A 194 12.40 19.06 11.48
CA GLN A 194 10.97 19.36 11.64
C GLN A 194 10.71 20.62 12.47
N ASN A 195 11.69 21.06 13.28
CA ASN A 195 11.60 22.33 14.01
C ASN A 195 11.72 23.56 13.09
N ILE A 196 12.30 23.41 11.90
CA ILE A 196 12.49 24.49 10.91
C ILE A 196 11.38 24.41 9.86
N VAL A 197 11.19 23.24 9.26
CA VAL A 197 10.13 22.98 8.28
C VAL A 197 9.46 21.68 8.68
N ASN A 198 8.18 21.72 9.07
CA ASN A 198 7.44 20.51 9.35
C ASN A 198 6.45 20.20 8.22
N LEU A 199 6.82 19.29 7.32
CA LEU A 199 5.94 18.90 6.22
C LEU A 199 4.76 18.03 6.69
N THR A 200 4.86 17.38 7.85
CA THR A 200 3.77 16.53 8.37
C THR A 200 2.52 17.33 8.76
N THR A 201 2.68 18.62 9.04
CA THR A 201 1.59 19.55 9.36
C THR A 201 1.17 20.41 8.16
N ALA A 202 1.80 20.22 6.99
CA ALA A 202 1.48 20.98 5.79
C ALA A 202 0.00 20.81 5.42
N PRO A 203 -0.68 21.89 5.00
CA PRO A 203 -2.08 21.81 4.58
C PRO A 203 -2.16 20.93 3.33
N VAL A 204 -2.89 19.81 3.45
CA VAL A 204 -3.05 18.87 2.35
C VAL A 204 -4.45 19.01 1.77
N ILE A 205 -4.54 19.25 0.46
CA ILE A 205 -5.79 19.17 -0.28
C ILE A 205 -6.01 17.69 -0.56
N ARG A 206 -6.82 17.05 0.28
CA ARG A 206 -7.35 15.70 0.05
C ARG A 206 -8.84 15.85 -0.10
N LYS A 207 -9.44 15.29 -1.15
CA LYS A 207 -10.89 15.08 -1.09
C LYS A 207 -11.13 14.23 0.15
N ARG A 208 -12.00 14.68 1.07
CA ARG A 208 -12.53 13.78 2.10
C ARG A 208 -13.02 12.57 1.33
N GLY A 209 -12.39 11.41 1.57
CA GLY A 209 -12.79 10.20 0.89
C GLY A 209 -14.30 10.07 1.02
N LYS A 210 -14.99 9.79 -0.08
CA LYS A 210 -16.15 8.92 0.02
C LYS A 210 -15.61 7.67 0.68
N SER A 211 -15.79 7.59 2.00
CA SER A 211 -15.27 6.51 2.79
C SER A 211 -15.83 5.21 2.21
N ILE A 212 -14.95 4.34 1.72
CA ILE A 212 -15.32 2.98 1.31
C ILE A 212 -16.03 2.21 2.43
N VAL A 213 -15.90 2.69 3.67
CA VAL A 213 -16.59 2.16 4.86
C VAL A 213 -18.12 2.35 4.79
N GLN A 214 -18.65 3.24 3.95
CA GLN A 214 -20.09 3.47 3.84
C GLN A 214 -20.79 2.57 2.81
N SER A 215 -20.04 1.70 2.12
CA SER A 215 -20.57 0.60 1.30
C SER A 215 -20.36 -0.75 2.00
N LEU A 216 -20.84 -0.87 3.24
CA LEU A 216 -20.93 -2.13 3.96
C LEU A 216 -22.02 -3.03 3.34
N LYS A 217 -21.64 -3.82 2.34
CA LYS A 217 -22.23 -5.16 2.13
C LYS A 217 -21.26 -6.30 2.46
N ASN A 218 -19.98 -6.01 2.70
CA ASN A 218 -18.93 -7.02 2.87
C ASN A 218 -18.39 -7.02 4.31
N TYR A 219 -18.60 -8.12 5.04
CA TYR A 219 -18.12 -8.32 6.41
C TYR A 219 -16.57 -8.32 6.47
N LYS A 220 -15.99 -7.66 7.50
CA LYS A 220 -14.54 -7.49 7.70
C LYS A 220 -14.10 -8.02 9.07
N THR A 221 -12.97 -8.73 9.12
CA THR A 221 -12.35 -9.24 10.36
C THR A 221 -10.82 -9.09 10.31
N SER A 222 -10.14 -9.13 11.46
CA SER A 222 -8.67 -9.04 11.54
C SER A 222 -8.00 -10.02 12.50
N ILE A 223 -6.70 -10.21 12.30
CA ILE A 223 -5.75 -10.88 13.17
C ILE A 223 -4.64 -9.87 13.49
N ILE A 224 -4.35 -9.65 14.78
CA ILE A 224 -3.32 -8.70 15.25
C ILE A 224 -2.30 -9.46 16.10
N PHE A 225 -1.01 -9.24 15.86
CA PHE A 225 0.07 -9.82 16.66
C PHE A 225 1.33 -8.92 16.65
N PRO A 226 2.15 -8.94 17.70
CA PRO A 226 3.38 -8.13 17.77
C PRO A 226 4.44 -8.63 16.79
N ILE A 227 5.33 -7.74 16.34
CA ILE A 227 6.59 -8.12 15.68
C ILE A 227 7.44 -8.92 16.69
N ASP A 228 7.97 -10.08 16.27
CA ASP A 228 8.72 -11.02 17.11
C ASP A 228 9.77 -11.75 16.25
N ASP A 229 10.76 -12.41 16.86
CA ASP A 229 11.94 -13.00 16.18
C ASP A 229 11.62 -13.98 15.02
N LYS A 230 10.37 -14.46 14.89
CA LYS A 230 9.89 -15.36 13.82
C LYS A 230 9.51 -14.62 12.53
N PHE A 231 9.15 -13.34 12.62
CA PHE A 231 8.73 -12.49 11.51
C PHE A 231 9.31 -11.09 11.73
N SER A 232 10.43 -10.81 11.07
CA SER A 232 11.19 -9.56 11.23
C SER A 232 10.70 -8.48 10.28
N CYS A 233 10.08 -8.86 9.16
CA CYS A 233 9.51 -7.93 8.20
C CYS A 233 8.17 -8.42 7.62
N ILE A 234 7.51 -7.53 6.88
CA ILE A 234 6.23 -7.83 6.21
C ILE A 234 6.39 -8.96 5.18
N ASP A 235 7.55 -9.08 4.55
CA ASP A 235 7.85 -10.11 3.56
C ASP A 235 7.82 -11.52 4.18
N ASP A 236 8.24 -11.68 5.44
CA ASP A 236 8.17 -12.97 6.13
C ASP A 236 6.71 -13.43 6.30
N ILE A 237 5.79 -12.49 6.52
CA ILE A 237 4.35 -12.77 6.63
C ILE A 237 3.76 -13.10 5.27
N ILE A 238 4.15 -12.35 4.23
CA ILE A 238 3.71 -12.62 2.85
C ILE A 238 4.15 -14.02 2.44
N ASN A 239 5.42 -14.36 2.66
CA ASN A 239 5.98 -15.69 2.38
C ASN A 239 5.25 -16.78 3.17
N PHE A 240 4.94 -16.54 4.45
CA PHE A 240 4.16 -17.46 5.27
C PHE A 240 2.74 -17.68 4.72
N LEU A 241 2.07 -16.62 4.28
CA LEU A 241 0.71 -16.68 3.73
C LEU A 241 0.71 -17.36 2.36
N GLN A 242 1.69 -17.11 1.51
CA GLN A 242 1.88 -17.79 0.23
C GLN A 242 2.17 -19.29 0.43
N ALA A 243 3.04 -19.65 1.37
CA ALA A 243 3.31 -21.05 1.71
C ALA A 243 2.07 -21.76 2.27
N THR A 244 1.31 -21.06 3.12
CA THR A 244 0.08 -21.59 3.73
C THR A 244 -1.03 -21.77 2.71
N THR A 245 -1.21 -20.84 1.77
CA THR A 245 -2.21 -20.97 0.70
C THR A 245 -1.87 -22.10 -0.26
N LYS A 246 -0.59 -22.29 -0.62
CA LYS A 246 -0.13 -23.47 -1.37
C LYS A 246 -0.40 -24.78 -0.63
N GLU A 247 -0.10 -24.86 0.66
CA GLU A 247 -0.37 -26.06 1.49
C GLU A 247 -1.86 -26.40 1.53
N LEU A 248 -2.71 -25.38 1.60
CA LEU A 248 -4.16 -25.52 1.69
C LEU A 248 -4.83 -25.68 0.31
N ASN A 249 -4.05 -25.75 -0.78
CA ASN A 249 -4.58 -25.77 -2.15
C ASN A 249 -5.58 -24.64 -2.43
N ILE A 250 -5.30 -23.45 -1.88
CA ILE A 250 -6.13 -22.27 -2.05
C ILE A 250 -5.54 -21.44 -3.19
N LYS A 251 -6.38 -21.02 -4.15
CA LYS A 251 -5.94 -20.15 -5.24
C LYS A 251 -5.71 -18.74 -4.69
N LEU A 252 -4.53 -18.21 -4.97
CA LEU A 252 -4.13 -16.85 -4.63
C LEU A 252 -4.03 -16.06 -5.93
N GLN A 253 -4.76 -14.95 -6.00
CA GLN A 253 -4.68 -14.00 -7.08
C GLN A 253 -4.27 -12.65 -6.48
N ASP A 254 -3.17 -12.09 -6.95
CA ASP A 254 -2.78 -10.75 -6.53
C ASP A 254 -3.85 -9.76 -7.02
N VAL A 255 -4.35 -8.95 -6.09
CA VAL A 255 -5.36 -7.93 -6.43
C VAL A 255 -4.59 -6.67 -6.77
N PRO A 256 -4.82 -6.07 -7.95
CA PRO A 256 -4.32 -4.72 -8.20
C PRO A 256 -4.95 -3.80 -7.16
N ILE A 257 -4.14 -3.34 -6.21
CA ILE A 257 -4.59 -2.49 -5.11
C ILE A 257 -4.99 -1.14 -5.70
N SER A 258 -6.28 -0.94 -5.88
CA SER A 258 -6.83 0.31 -6.40
C SER A 258 -7.06 1.33 -5.27
N GLU A 259 -6.06 1.60 -4.40
CA GLU A 259 -6.14 2.70 -3.42
C GLU A 259 -4.82 3.05 -2.70
N ASP A 260 -4.75 4.28 -2.18
CA ASP A 260 -3.58 5.20 -2.15
C ASP A 260 -2.77 5.30 -0.85
N SER A 261 -3.11 4.52 0.16
CA SER A 261 -2.61 4.75 1.51
C SER A 261 -2.17 3.47 2.21
N PHE A 262 -1.93 2.41 1.43
CA PHE A 262 -1.69 1.09 1.97
C PHE A 262 -0.20 0.71 1.90
N ASN A 263 0.47 0.68 3.05
CA ASN A 263 1.86 0.26 3.20
C ASN A 263 1.96 -1.26 3.42
N GLY A 264 1.32 -2.04 2.54
CA GLY A 264 1.05 -3.44 2.78
C GLY A 264 0.84 -4.29 1.54
N TRP A 265 0.70 -5.61 1.74
CA TRP A 265 0.40 -6.58 0.67
C TRP A 265 -1.07 -6.97 0.69
N ALA A 266 -1.70 -7.09 -0.47
CA ALA A 266 -3.08 -7.54 -0.59
C ALA A 266 -3.25 -8.59 -1.69
N CYS A 267 -4.08 -9.59 -1.44
CA CYS A 267 -4.42 -10.62 -2.40
C CYS A 267 -5.89 -11.04 -2.25
N GLN A 268 -6.42 -11.66 -3.28
CA GLN A 268 -7.69 -12.36 -3.26
C GLN A 268 -7.41 -13.85 -3.12
N ILE A 269 -8.12 -14.46 -2.19
CA ILE A 269 -7.99 -15.86 -1.83
C ILE A 269 -9.30 -16.54 -2.23
N THR A 270 -9.20 -17.55 -3.09
CA THR A 270 -10.33 -18.37 -3.55
C THR A 270 -10.13 -19.81 -3.13
N ALA A 271 -10.93 -20.27 -2.17
CA ALA A 271 -10.98 -21.67 -1.74
C ALA A 271 -12.21 -22.38 -2.31
N ARG A 272 -12.04 -23.61 -2.78
CA ARG A 272 -13.15 -24.46 -3.25
C ARG A 272 -13.65 -25.43 -2.18
N GLU A 273 -12.85 -25.69 -1.15
CA GLU A 273 -13.16 -26.59 -0.03
C GLU A 273 -12.53 -26.10 1.30
N ARG A 274 -13.01 -26.63 2.44
CA ARG A 274 -12.50 -26.31 3.78
C ARG A 274 -11.21 -27.07 4.06
N SER A 275 -10.19 -26.88 3.24
CA SER A 275 -8.91 -27.59 3.33
C SER A 275 -8.16 -27.35 4.65
N TRP A 276 -8.46 -26.26 5.36
CA TRP A 276 -7.91 -25.90 6.67
C TRP A 276 -8.57 -26.63 7.85
N GLU A 277 -9.69 -27.32 7.63
CA GLU A 277 -10.34 -28.11 8.67
C GLU A 277 -9.74 -29.52 8.76
N HIS A 278 -9.70 -30.05 9.98
CA HIS A 278 -9.18 -31.39 10.28
C HIS A 278 -7.73 -31.68 9.83
N MET A 279 -6.92 -30.66 9.52
CA MET A 279 -5.51 -30.84 9.12
C MET A 279 -4.68 -31.62 10.12
N ARG A 280 -4.92 -31.44 11.43
CA ARG A 280 -4.26 -32.24 12.48
C ARG A 280 -4.62 -33.73 12.39
N ARG A 281 -5.87 -34.06 12.02
CA ARG A 281 -6.34 -35.44 11.79
C ARG A 281 -5.76 -36.01 10.50
N LYS A 282 -5.73 -35.23 9.41
CA LYS A 282 -5.10 -35.62 8.13
C LYS A 282 -3.60 -35.88 8.28
N ARG A 283 -2.84 -35.00 8.97
CA ARG A 283 -1.41 -35.20 9.26
C ARG A 283 -1.15 -36.42 10.15
N ARG A 284 -1.98 -36.66 11.18
CA ARG A 284 -1.91 -37.88 11.99
C ARG A 284 -2.20 -39.14 11.18
N LEU A 285 -3.17 -39.09 10.27
CA LEU A 285 -3.50 -40.21 9.39
C LEU A 285 -2.34 -40.51 8.42
N VAL A 286 -1.74 -39.48 7.81
CA VAL A 286 -0.56 -39.62 6.95
C VAL A 286 0.64 -40.15 7.73
N GLN A 287 0.90 -39.65 8.95
CA GLN A 287 1.95 -40.18 9.81
C GLN A 287 1.67 -41.62 10.23
N GLN A 288 0.42 -41.98 10.57
CA GLN A 288 0.04 -43.36 10.87
C GLN A 288 0.19 -44.27 9.65
N ILE A 289 -0.20 -43.82 8.45
CA ILE A 289 -0.01 -44.58 7.20
C ILE A 289 1.48 -44.72 6.88
N ALA A 290 2.28 -43.66 7.05
CA ALA A 290 3.73 -43.70 6.86
C ALA A 290 4.42 -44.61 7.87
N LEU A 291 4.00 -44.60 9.14
CA LEU A 291 4.48 -45.52 10.17
C LEU A 291 4.06 -46.97 9.88
N LYS A 292 2.84 -47.21 9.40
CA LYS A 292 2.37 -48.55 8.99
C LYS A 292 3.16 -49.08 7.79
N ARG A 293 3.44 -48.22 6.80
CA ARG A 293 4.32 -48.54 5.67
C ARG A 293 5.76 -48.80 6.11
N ALA A 294 6.30 -48.01 7.04
CA ALA A 294 7.64 -48.20 7.60
C ALA A 294 7.77 -49.45 8.48
N LYS A 295 6.66 -49.95 9.04
CA LYS A 295 6.59 -51.19 9.83
C LYS A 295 6.30 -52.45 8.99
N GLY A 296 6.16 -52.32 7.67
CA GLY A 296 5.95 -53.47 6.77
C GLY A 296 4.58 -54.14 6.88
N GLU A 297 3.56 -53.45 7.41
CA GLU A 297 2.19 -53.97 7.46
C GLU A 297 1.44 -53.65 6.15
N ASP A 298 1.80 -54.34 5.06
CA ASP A 298 0.99 -54.33 3.83
C ASP A 298 -0.16 -55.33 3.95
N GLY A 299 -1.23 -54.92 4.65
CA GLY A 299 -2.48 -55.66 4.78
C GLY A 299 -3.63 -54.98 4.08
N LYS A 300 -4.08 -55.54 2.96
CA LYS A 300 -5.30 -55.20 2.20
C LYS A 300 -6.50 -54.95 3.14
N CYS A 301 -7.25 -53.87 2.94
CA CYS A 301 -8.65 -53.82 3.39
C CYS A 301 -9.54 -53.15 2.34
N THR A 302 -10.41 -54.00 1.80
CA THR A 302 -11.55 -53.80 0.92
C THR A 302 -12.61 -52.88 1.54
N ALA A 303 -13.46 -52.35 0.67
CA ALA A 303 -14.66 -51.60 1.01
C ALA A 303 -15.65 -52.39 1.89
N VAL A 304 -16.54 -51.62 2.55
CA VAL A 304 -17.91 -51.95 3.03
C VAL A 304 -18.14 -51.96 4.57
N ASN A 305 -18.84 -50.89 4.99
CA ASN A 305 -19.94 -50.73 5.98
C ASN A 305 -19.84 -51.06 7.47
N LYS A 306 -20.46 -50.14 8.25
CA LYS A 306 -21.33 -50.29 9.46
C LYS A 306 -20.79 -51.18 10.61
N CYS A 307 -20.99 -50.91 11.90
CA CYS A 307 -22.03 -50.25 12.67
C CYS A 307 -21.45 -50.02 14.09
N ALA A 308 -22.10 -49.19 14.90
CA ALA A 308 -22.16 -49.43 16.33
C ALA A 308 -23.62 -49.29 16.76
N GLU A 309 -24.25 -50.43 16.98
CA GLU A 309 -25.57 -50.54 17.61
C GLU A 309 -25.47 -50.29 19.11
N GLY A 310 -26.55 -49.74 19.65
CA GLY A 310 -26.83 -49.63 21.07
C GLY A 310 -28.34 -49.64 21.31
N THR A 311 -28.90 -50.84 21.23
CA THR A 311 -29.94 -51.39 22.13
C THR A 311 -31.39 -50.84 22.08
N SER A 312 -32.26 -51.68 21.53
CA SER A 312 -33.49 -52.25 22.15
C SER A 312 -34.90 -51.66 21.88
N VAL A 313 -35.76 -52.63 21.52
CA VAL A 313 -37.22 -52.79 21.72
C VAL A 313 -38.20 -52.16 20.71
N ASN A 314 -38.93 -53.10 20.09
CA ASN A 314 -40.15 -53.03 19.29
C ASN A 314 -41.14 -51.89 19.61
N ARG A 315 -41.69 -51.28 18.55
CA ARG A 315 -43.15 -51.11 18.35
C ARG A 315 -43.46 -50.71 16.90
N GLU A 316 -44.47 -51.38 16.36
CA GLU A 316 -45.08 -51.15 15.05
C GLU A 316 -45.92 -49.87 15.00
N GLU A 317 -46.32 -49.53 13.77
CA GLU A 317 -47.42 -48.64 13.36
C GLU A 317 -47.22 -47.12 13.39
N GLY A 318 -47.53 -46.46 12.27
CA GLY A 318 -47.63 -45.00 12.24
C GLY A 318 -47.54 -44.33 10.86
N MET A 319 -48.34 -44.78 9.91
CA MET A 319 -48.55 -44.13 8.61
C MET A 319 -49.12 -42.70 8.78
N LYS A 320 -48.37 -41.65 8.39
CA LYS A 320 -48.94 -40.35 7.96
C LYS A 320 -48.11 -39.76 6.81
N LYS A 321 -48.64 -39.93 5.59
CA LYS A 321 -48.45 -38.99 4.48
C LYS A 321 -48.99 -37.64 4.93
N LEU A 322 -48.27 -36.55 4.67
CA LEU A 322 -48.84 -35.23 4.36
C LEU A 322 -47.77 -34.38 3.63
N ASN A 323 -48.10 -34.12 2.37
CA ASN A 323 -47.79 -32.97 1.53
C ASN A 323 -46.37 -32.76 1.00
N GLU A 324 -46.24 -33.11 -0.27
CA GLU A 324 -45.50 -32.38 -1.29
C GLU A 324 -45.76 -30.87 -1.17
N GLU A 325 -44.74 -30.09 -0.81
CA GLU A 325 -44.50 -28.79 -1.43
C GLU A 325 -43.03 -28.74 -1.85
N SER A 326 -42.87 -28.89 -3.17
CA SER A 326 -41.69 -28.60 -3.93
C SER A 326 -41.15 -27.20 -3.61
N TYR A 327 -39.96 -27.14 -3.01
CA TYR A 327 -38.97 -26.14 -3.37
C TYR A 327 -37.73 -26.88 -3.86
N ASN A 328 -37.62 -26.97 -5.18
CA ASN A 328 -36.38 -27.29 -5.88
C ASN A 328 -35.25 -26.39 -5.34
N LYS A 329 -34.43 -26.92 -4.44
CA LYS A 329 -33.05 -26.43 -4.28
C LYS A 329 -32.23 -27.17 -5.31
N GLU A 330 -32.12 -26.53 -6.47
CA GLU A 330 -31.09 -26.83 -7.46
C GLU A 330 -29.75 -27.07 -6.73
N LEU A 331 -29.12 -28.21 -7.01
CA LEU A 331 -27.74 -28.44 -6.61
C LEU A 331 -26.90 -27.27 -7.15
N PRO A 332 -26.14 -26.55 -6.30
CA PRO A 332 -25.35 -25.44 -6.79
C PRO A 332 -24.29 -25.96 -7.75
N ASP A 333 -24.25 -25.30 -8.90
CA ASP A 333 -23.35 -25.50 -10.02
C ASP A 333 -21.90 -25.74 -9.55
N LYS A 334 -21.22 -26.72 -10.15
CA LYS A 334 -19.90 -27.25 -9.70
C LYS A 334 -18.76 -26.22 -9.76
N ASP A 335 -19.04 -24.98 -10.13
CA ASP A 335 -18.07 -23.90 -10.29
C ASP A 335 -18.15 -22.76 -9.26
N VAL A 336 -19.08 -22.80 -8.29
CA VAL A 336 -19.13 -21.78 -7.24
C VAL A 336 -18.07 -22.04 -6.15
N PRO A 337 -17.17 -21.09 -5.86
CA PRO A 337 -16.17 -21.26 -4.79
C PRO A 337 -16.81 -21.29 -3.40
N LEU A 338 -16.18 -22.02 -2.47
CA LEU A 338 -16.58 -22.07 -1.06
C LEU A 338 -16.39 -20.71 -0.38
N LEU A 339 -15.25 -20.07 -0.63
CA LEU A 339 -14.88 -18.80 -0.04
C LEU A 339 -14.04 -18.00 -1.03
N VAL A 340 -14.46 -16.77 -1.28
CA VAL A 340 -13.67 -15.71 -1.91
C VAL A 340 -13.54 -14.60 -0.88
N CYS A 341 -12.31 -14.28 -0.51
CA CYS A 341 -12.03 -13.18 0.41
C CYS A 341 -10.80 -12.40 -0.01
N LYS A 342 -10.83 -11.08 0.21
CA LYS A 342 -9.66 -10.22 0.12
C LYS A 342 -8.89 -10.27 1.43
N LEU A 343 -7.60 -10.56 1.36
CA LEU A 343 -6.68 -10.52 2.48
C LEU A 343 -5.71 -9.37 2.27
N TRP A 344 -5.40 -8.62 3.33
CA TRP A 344 -4.30 -7.66 3.27
C TRP A 344 -3.55 -7.54 4.59
N VAL A 345 -2.25 -7.22 4.51
CA VAL A 345 -1.31 -7.17 5.63
C VAL A 345 -0.78 -5.75 5.78
N GLU A 346 -0.87 -5.17 6.97
CA GLU A 346 -0.32 -3.84 7.28
C GLU A 346 0.57 -3.88 8.53
N THR A 347 1.57 -2.99 8.56
CA THR A 347 2.33 -2.64 9.77
C THR A 347 1.76 -1.35 10.36
N GLY A 348 1.60 -1.31 11.68
CA GLY A 348 1.12 -0.12 12.38
C GLY A 348 1.86 0.10 13.70
N SER A 349 1.81 1.33 14.21
CA SER A 349 2.15 1.64 15.59
C SER A 349 0.91 1.48 16.48
N SER A 350 1.11 1.19 17.77
CA SER A 350 0.05 0.98 18.76
C SER A 350 -0.91 2.17 18.98
N ASP A 351 -0.69 3.32 18.33
CA ASP A 351 -1.52 4.52 18.53
C ASP A 351 -2.87 4.48 17.79
N ASP A 352 -3.05 3.59 16.81
CA ASP A 352 -4.29 3.49 16.02
C ASP A 352 -5.37 2.58 16.63
N SER A 353 -5.21 2.15 17.88
CA SER A 353 -6.25 1.43 18.61
C SER A 353 -6.61 2.18 19.90
N GLN A 354 -7.90 2.50 20.07
CA GLN A 354 -8.48 3.11 21.27
C GLN A 354 -8.42 2.23 22.54
N ASN A 355 -7.42 1.35 22.66
CA ASN A 355 -7.13 0.61 23.88
C ASN A 355 -5.74 0.99 24.39
N ILE A 356 -5.78 1.87 25.38
CA ILE A 356 -4.67 2.48 26.09
C ILE A 356 -3.80 1.41 26.78
N ILE A 357 -2.47 1.59 26.69
CA ILE A 357 -1.35 0.90 27.37
C ILE A 357 -0.75 -0.30 26.61
N MET A 358 0.06 -0.02 25.59
CA MET A 358 1.25 -0.82 25.27
C MET A 358 2.41 0.09 24.87
N GLN A 359 3.57 -0.09 25.52
CA GLN A 359 4.81 0.57 25.13
C GLN A 359 5.17 0.21 23.69
N SER A 360 5.66 1.19 22.92
CA SER A 360 6.22 1.14 21.56
C SER A 360 6.71 -0.25 21.10
N HIS A 361 5.81 -1.06 20.57
CA HIS A 361 6.15 -2.23 19.76
C HIS A 361 5.34 -2.10 18.47
N GLU A 362 6.01 -2.26 17.34
CA GLU A 362 5.35 -2.35 16.05
C GLU A 362 4.42 -3.58 16.06
N ILE A 363 3.27 -3.46 15.39
CA ILE A 363 2.28 -4.54 15.29
C ILE A 363 2.05 -4.90 13.83
N PHE A 364 1.83 -6.20 13.59
CA PHE A 364 1.32 -6.70 12.33
C PHE A 364 -0.20 -6.90 12.42
N ARG A 365 -0.90 -6.51 11.36
CA ARG A 365 -2.33 -6.76 11.21
C ARG A 365 -2.62 -7.40 9.87
N ILE A 366 -3.32 -8.54 9.92
CA ILE A 366 -3.86 -9.23 8.74
C ILE A 366 -5.37 -9.00 8.75
N TRP A 367 -5.86 -8.28 7.75
CA TRP A 367 -7.28 -8.08 7.50
C TRP A 367 -7.81 -9.10 6.51
N MET A 368 -9.06 -9.50 6.72
CA MET A 368 -9.79 -10.40 5.82
C MET A 368 -11.19 -9.85 5.59
N VAL A 369 -11.58 -9.71 4.33
CA VAL A 369 -12.92 -9.25 3.92
C VAL A 369 -13.60 -10.31 3.08
N PHE A 370 -14.78 -10.71 3.50
CA PHE A 370 -15.63 -11.63 2.75
C PHE A 370 -16.13 -10.95 1.47
N GLU A 371 -16.04 -11.64 0.33
CA GLU A 371 -16.64 -11.17 -0.92
C GLU A 371 -17.82 -12.04 -1.35
N ASN A 372 -17.60 -13.35 -1.50
CA ASN A 372 -18.64 -14.28 -1.93
C ASN A 372 -18.24 -15.74 -1.59
N GLY A 373 -19.16 -16.68 -1.79
CA GLY A 373 -18.94 -18.12 -1.68
C GLY A 373 -19.97 -18.82 -0.81
N TYR A 374 -20.31 -20.05 -1.16
CA TYR A 374 -21.41 -20.79 -0.51
C TYR A 374 -21.14 -21.14 0.96
N GLY A 375 -19.86 -21.10 1.39
CA GLY A 375 -19.44 -21.34 2.76
C GLY A 375 -19.67 -20.15 3.71
N GLY A 376 -20.01 -18.98 3.17
CA GLY A 376 -20.37 -17.78 3.93
C GLY A 376 -19.31 -17.32 4.94
N LEU A 377 -19.76 -16.57 5.95
CA LEU A 377 -18.90 -16.05 7.02
C LEU A 377 -18.28 -17.16 7.88
N ASP A 378 -18.91 -18.33 7.97
CA ASP A 378 -18.38 -19.47 8.72
C ASP A 378 -17.10 -20.01 8.10
N ALA A 379 -17.00 -20.02 6.77
CA ALA A 379 -15.76 -20.37 6.07
C ALA A 379 -14.66 -19.33 6.35
N LEU A 380 -15.00 -18.04 6.37
CA LEU A 380 -14.07 -16.97 6.70
C LEU A 380 -13.57 -17.07 8.16
N HIS A 381 -14.48 -17.31 9.10
CA HIS A 381 -14.16 -17.41 10.53
C HIS A 381 -13.31 -18.64 10.85
N SER A 382 -13.62 -19.78 10.25
CA SER A 382 -12.82 -21.01 10.42
C SER A 382 -11.41 -20.84 9.84
N LEU A 383 -11.26 -20.22 8.67
CA LEU A 383 -9.95 -19.92 8.07
C LEU A 383 -9.16 -18.95 8.95
N ARG A 384 -9.80 -17.89 9.45
CA ARG A 384 -9.19 -16.95 10.40
C ARG A 384 -8.69 -17.68 11.66
N GLN A 385 -9.52 -18.54 12.24
CA GLN A 385 -9.16 -19.25 13.46
C GLN A 385 -8.02 -20.25 13.22
N TYR A 386 -7.96 -20.87 12.04
CA TYR A 386 -6.82 -21.68 11.60
C TYR A 386 -5.53 -20.85 11.51
N LEU A 387 -5.57 -19.68 10.85
CA LEU A 387 -4.40 -18.79 10.74
C LEU A 387 -3.92 -18.32 12.11
N ILE A 388 -4.82 -17.96 13.03
CA ILE A 388 -4.48 -17.60 14.43
C ILE A 388 -3.71 -18.73 15.12
N ASN A 389 -4.15 -19.97 14.94
CA ASN A 389 -3.52 -21.13 15.56
C ASN A 389 -2.16 -21.45 14.92
N LYS A 390 -2.06 -21.35 13.59
CA LYS A 390 -0.83 -21.63 12.83
C LYS A 390 0.26 -20.56 13.06
N LEU A 391 -0.16 -19.32 13.31
CA LEU A 391 0.71 -18.22 13.71
C LEU A 391 1.10 -18.28 15.21
N GLU A 392 0.58 -19.27 15.97
CA GLU A 392 0.87 -19.47 17.40
C GLU A 392 0.53 -18.25 18.29
N ILE A 393 -0.41 -17.40 17.84
CA ILE A 393 -0.69 -16.09 18.47
C ILE A 393 -1.26 -16.26 19.89
N LYS A 394 -2.07 -17.31 20.12
CA LYS A 394 -2.71 -17.56 21.42
C LYS A 394 -1.71 -17.91 22.53
N GLU A 395 -0.60 -18.59 22.22
CA GLU A 395 0.44 -18.91 23.22
C GLU A 395 1.27 -17.69 23.61
N LYS A 396 1.50 -16.77 22.67
CA LYS A 396 2.30 -15.55 22.91
C LYS A 396 1.58 -14.51 23.76
N ILE A 397 0.27 -14.32 23.58
CA ILE A 397 -0.53 -13.42 24.42
C ILE A 397 -0.54 -13.92 25.87
N LEU A 398 -0.66 -15.25 26.08
CA LEU A 398 -0.67 -15.86 27.41
C LEU A 398 0.72 -15.80 28.09
N ASN A 399 1.80 -16.02 27.34
CA ASN A 399 3.18 -15.93 27.84
C ASN A 399 3.60 -14.49 28.17
N ASN A 400 3.16 -13.49 27.39
CA ASN A 400 3.40 -12.09 27.70
C ASN A 400 2.62 -11.62 28.93
N GLN A 401 1.36 -12.05 29.11
CA GLN A 401 0.61 -11.76 30.35
C GLN A 401 1.25 -12.37 31.61
N SER A 402 1.81 -13.58 31.50
CA SER A 402 2.56 -14.25 32.59
C SER A 402 3.85 -13.51 32.97
N LYS A 403 4.66 -13.13 31.97
CA LYS A 403 5.87 -12.32 32.17
C LYS A 403 5.54 -10.93 32.75
N PHE A 404 4.43 -10.32 32.31
CA PHE A 404 3.96 -9.03 32.78
C PHE A 404 3.47 -9.06 34.24
N LYS A 405 2.71 -10.09 34.64
CA LYS A 405 2.32 -10.30 36.04
C LYS A 405 3.53 -10.46 36.97
N LYS A 406 4.58 -11.17 36.52
CA LYS A 406 5.85 -11.29 37.28
C LYS A 406 6.61 -9.95 37.38
N LYS A 407 6.59 -9.12 36.32
CA LYS A 407 7.26 -7.81 36.29
C LYS A 407 6.55 -6.78 37.18
N ILE A 408 5.22 -6.75 37.18
CA ILE A 408 4.41 -5.91 38.10
C ILE A 408 4.64 -6.31 39.55
N LYS A 409 4.72 -7.61 39.86
CA LYS A 409 4.99 -8.09 41.23
C LYS A 409 6.38 -7.65 41.72
N LYS A 410 7.40 -7.66 40.85
CA LYS A 410 8.74 -7.12 41.16
C LYS A 410 8.75 -5.61 41.36
N LEU A 411 8.01 -4.85 40.55
CA LEU A 411 7.92 -3.39 40.66
C LEU A 411 7.14 -2.93 41.91
N LYS A 412 6.09 -3.66 42.31
CA LYS A 412 5.37 -3.39 43.56
C LYS A 412 6.23 -3.68 44.79
N ASN A 413 7.01 -4.75 44.79
CA ASN A 413 7.93 -5.06 45.89
C ASN A 413 9.12 -4.07 45.98
N LYS A 414 9.50 -3.42 44.89
CA LYS A 414 10.54 -2.37 44.90
C LYS A 414 10.03 -1.02 45.41
N LYS A 415 8.72 -0.76 45.33
CA LYS A 415 8.07 0.45 45.86
C LYS A 415 7.67 0.35 47.34
N SER A 416 7.80 -0.82 47.96
CA SER A 416 7.56 -1.00 49.40
C SER A 416 8.85 -1.04 50.24
N LEU A 417 9.99 -0.76 49.61
CA LEU A 417 11.34 -0.78 50.22
C LEU A 417 12.08 0.57 50.02
N LEU A 418 11.38 1.57 49.49
CA LEU A 418 11.70 3.00 49.45
C LEU A 418 10.54 3.72 50.10
#